data_AF-A0A9D5NN05-F1
#
_entry.id   AF-A0A9D5NN05-F1
#
_cell.length_a   1.000
_cell.length_b   1.000
_cell.length_c   1.000
_cell.angle_alpha   90.00
_cell.angle_beta   90.00
_cell.angle_gamma   90.00
#
_symmetry.space_group_name_H-M   'P 1'
#
loop_
_entity.id
_entity.type
_entity.pdbx_description
1 polymer ?
#
loop_
_entity_poly.entity_id
_entity_poly.type
_entity_poly.pdbx_seq_one_letter_code
_entity_poly.pdbx_strand_id
1 'polypeptide(L)'
;MKRLLTVITIFLIALAANAQPRAVGISVGAVEGVSFQHMVYGQENFFQLDLGYHPGTYRSGSMRLTGTYNYIIASPRITSDGTWNLYAGPGVTLGTGFNSFRAFNIGVAAQVGVEYAFWFPLQLSVDLRPSFGVVISEDRFKYDVDGVFGFIPTISARYVF
;
A
#
# COMPACT_ATOMS: atom_id res chain seq x y z
N MET A 1 -0.93 26.69 21.82
CA MET A 1 0.51 26.72 21.43
C MET A 1 1.09 25.33 21.18
N LYS A 2 0.98 24.36 22.10
CA LYS A 2 1.54 22.99 21.91
C LYS A 2 1.02 22.26 20.66
N ARG A 3 -0.30 22.32 20.38
CA ARG A 3 -0.92 21.70 19.18
C ARG A 3 -0.44 22.31 17.86
N LEU A 4 -0.18 23.62 17.84
CA LEU A 4 0.33 24.33 16.67
C LEU A 4 1.78 23.94 16.39
N LEU A 5 2.59 23.82 17.45
CA LEU A 5 3.96 23.32 17.34
C LEU A 5 3.98 21.88 16.79
N THR A 6 3.09 21.00 17.27
CA THR A 6 2.99 19.63 16.74
C THR A 6 2.64 19.60 15.26
N VAL A 7 1.68 20.42 14.81
CA VAL A 7 1.31 20.50 13.39
C VAL A 7 2.46 21.05 12.55
N ILE A 8 3.17 22.08 13.03
CA ILE A 8 4.35 22.64 12.35
C ILE A 8 5.48 21.61 12.30
N THR A 9 5.72 20.84 13.35
CA THR A 9 6.73 19.76 13.36
C THR A 9 6.36 18.64 12.39
N ILE A 10 5.10 18.20 12.36
CA ILE A 10 4.63 17.21 11.37
C ILE A 10 4.80 17.75 9.94
N PHE A 11 4.50 19.03 9.72
CA PHE A 11 4.65 19.67 8.42
C PHE A 11 6.13 19.83 8.01
N LEU A 12 7.02 20.16 8.95
CA LEU A 12 8.46 20.24 8.71
C LEU A 12 9.10 18.86 8.48
N ILE A 13 8.63 17.81 9.15
CA ILE A 13 9.03 16.42 8.88
C ILE A 13 8.58 16.00 7.47
N ALA A 14 7.36 16.38 7.06
CA ALA A 14 6.86 16.12 5.71
C ALA A 14 7.66 16.87 4.62
N LEU A 15 8.19 18.06 4.93
CA LEU A 15 9.04 18.83 4.00
C LEU A 15 10.47 18.27 3.90
N ALA A 16 11.03 17.74 5.00
CA ALA A 16 12.34 17.08 5.03
C ALA A 16 12.37 15.74 4.25
N ALA A 17 11.21 15.16 3.94
CA ALA A 17 11.06 13.95 3.13
C ALA A 17 11.42 14.11 1.64
N ASN A 18 11.95 15.27 1.20
CA ASN A 18 12.31 15.55 -0.19
C ASN A 18 13.66 14.94 -0.65
N ALA A 19 14.41 14.27 0.23
CA ALA A 19 15.70 13.67 -0.12
C ALA A 19 15.65 12.16 -0.42
N GLN A 20 14.45 11.56 -0.39
CA GLN A 20 14.30 10.11 -0.41
C GLN A 20 13.56 9.64 -1.65
N PRO A 21 13.97 8.52 -2.27
CA PRO A 21 13.29 8.00 -3.44
C PRO A 21 11.80 7.81 -3.18
N ARG A 22 10.99 8.36 -4.08
CA ARG A 22 9.55 8.16 -4.12
C ARG A 22 9.21 7.37 -5.36
N ALA A 23 8.17 6.56 -5.29
CA ALA A 23 7.63 5.91 -6.47
C ALA A 23 6.12 6.08 -6.51
N VAL A 24 5.57 6.38 -7.69
CA VAL A 24 4.12 6.42 -7.90
C VAL A 24 3.76 5.55 -9.08
N GLY A 25 2.69 4.78 -8.99
CA GLY A 25 2.37 3.84 -10.03
C GLY A 25 0.98 3.29 -9.98
N ILE A 26 0.72 2.42 -10.94
CA ILE A 26 -0.53 1.69 -11.08
C ILE A 26 -0.34 0.24 -10.63
N SER A 27 -1.38 -0.32 -10.04
CA SER A 27 -1.43 -1.71 -9.60
C SER A 27 -2.66 -2.41 -10.19
N VAL A 28 -2.47 -3.66 -10.61
CA VAL A 28 -3.49 -4.51 -11.23
C VAL A 28 -3.47 -5.87 -10.55
N GLY A 29 -4.63 -6.36 -10.11
CA GLY A 29 -4.77 -7.59 -9.34
C GLY A 29 -6.20 -7.76 -8.84
N ALA A 30 -6.37 -8.28 -7.62
CA ALA A 30 -7.68 -8.30 -6.96
C ALA A 30 -8.23 -6.90 -6.68
N VAL A 31 -7.34 -5.93 -6.52
CA VAL A 31 -7.66 -4.51 -6.36
C VAL A 31 -6.83 -3.75 -7.38
N GLU A 32 -7.50 -2.99 -8.23
CA GLU A 32 -6.87 -2.12 -9.23
C GLU A 32 -6.75 -0.71 -8.67
N GLY A 33 -5.60 -0.06 -8.84
CA GLY A 33 -5.43 1.22 -8.17
C GLY A 33 -4.15 1.96 -8.45
N VAL A 34 -3.93 2.97 -7.61
CA VAL A 34 -2.72 3.78 -7.58
C VAL A 34 -1.97 3.44 -6.31
N SER A 35 -0.66 3.30 -6.43
CA SER A 35 0.26 3.04 -5.33
C SER A 35 1.29 4.17 -5.25
N PHE A 36 1.57 4.60 -4.03
CA PHE A 36 2.62 5.56 -3.70
C PHE A 36 3.55 4.94 -2.69
N GLN A 37 4.84 4.96 -2.97
CA GLN A 37 5.90 4.40 -2.13
C GLN A 37 6.89 5.50 -1.76
N HIS A 38 7.34 5.46 -0.53
CA HIS A 38 8.31 6.40 0.01
C HIS A 38 9.34 5.66 0.87
N MET A 39 10.60 5.69 0.47
CA MET A 39 11.70 5.10 1.24
C MET A 39 11.87 5.81 2.59
N VAL A 40 12.26 5.10 3.63
CA VAL A 40 12.45 5.62 5.00
C VAL A 40 13.93 5.97 5.24
N TYR A 41 14.19 7.11 5.87
CA TYR A 41 15.53 7.72 5.86
C TYR A 41 16.53 6.88 6.65
N GLY A 42 17.65 6.54 6.00
CA GLY A 42 18.72 5.77 6.62
C GLY A 42 18.39 4.31 6.91
N GLN A 43 17.31 3.76 6.34
CA GLN A 43 16.90 2.36 6.50
C GLN A 43 16.57 1.73 5.14
N GLU A 44 16.72 0.41 5.03
CA GLU A 44 16.25 -0.40 3.90
C GLU A 44 14.73 -0.71 4.05
N ASN A 45 13.94 0.29 4.43
CA ASN A 45 12.51 0.15 4.67
C ASN A 45 11.74 1.18 3.85
N PHE A 46 10.49 0.90 3.53
CA PHE A 46 9.63 1.84 2.82
C PHE A 46 8.20 1.84 3.34
N PHE A 47 7.57 3.01 3.28
CA PHE A 47 6.14 3.14 3.43
C PHE A 47 5.47 3.03 2.07
N GLN A 48 4.35 2.32 2.00
CA GLN A 48 3.53 2.25 0.80
C GLN A 48 2.07 2.58 1.14
N LEU A 49 1.46 3.41 0.30
CA LEU A 49 0.06 3.77 0.35
C LEU A 49 -0.61 3.36 -0.95
N ASP A 50 -1.67 2.59 -0.86
CA ASP A 50 -2.39 2.06 -2.00
C ASP A 50 -3.85 2.47 -1.93
N LEU A 51 -4.27 3.22 -2.95
CA LEU A 51 -5.67 3.58 -3.16
C LEU A 51 -6.20 2.72 -4.30
N GLY A 52 -7.05 1.76 -3.94
CA GLY A 52 -7.54 0.75 -4.84
C GLY A 52 -9.06 0.70 -4.94
N TYR A 53 -9.51 0.17 -6.06
CA TYR A 53 -10.90 -0.08 -6.43
C TYR A 53 -11.07 -1.55 -6.82
N HIS A 54 -12.20 -2.16 -6.49
CA HIS A 54 -12.47 -3.55 -6.87
C HIS A 54 -13.16 -3.62 -8.24
N PRO A 55 -12.49 -4.12 -9.30
CA PRO A 55 -13.13 -4.35 -10.59
C PRO A 55 -14.09 -5.55 -10.53
N GLY A 56 -15.26 -5.45 -11.18
CA GLY A 56 -16.14 -6.59 -11.44
C GLY A 56 -17.63 -6.44 -11.06
N THR A 57 -18.46 -7.31 -11.64
CA THR A 57 -19.95 -7.23 -11.61
C THR A 57 -20.58 -7.59 -10.27
N TYR A 58 -19.95 -8.44 -9.46
CA TYR A 58 -20.56 -8.90 -8.21
C TYR A 58 -20.39 -7.90 -7.05
N ARG A 59 -19.47 -6.93 -7.20
CA ARG A 59 -18.97 -6.07 -6.11
C ARG A 59 -18.35 -4.76 -6.62
N SER A 60 -18.82 -4.22 -7.76
CA SER A 60 -18.34 -2.93 -8.27
C SER A 60 -18.63 -1.80 -7.28
N GLY A 61 -17.67 -0.90 -7.01
CA GLY A 61 -17.94 0.35 -6.31
C GLY A 61 -17.15 0.60 -5.02
N SER A 62 -16.53 -0.42 -4.41
CA SER A 62 -15.79 -0.21 -3.16
C SER A 62 -14.40 0.36 -3.41
N MET A 63 -14.02 1.31 -2.55
CA MET A 63 -12.68 1.84 -2.49
C MET A 63 -11.97 1.29 -1.26
N ARG A 64 -10.68 1.01 -1.37
CA ARG A 64 -9.83 0.56 -0.28
C ARG A 64 -8.56 1.40 -0.25
N LEU A 65 -8.24 1.92 0.91
CA LEU A 65 -7.00 2.62 1.21
C LEU A 65 -6.19 1.74 2.15
N THR A 66 -5.04 1.26 1.70
CA THR A 66 -4.16 0.43 2.51
C THR A 66 -2.82 1.13 2.69
N GLY A 67 -2.37 1.25 3.93
CA GLY A 67 -1.04 1.78 4.27
C GLY A 67 -0.20 0.68 4.90
N THR A 68 1.01 0.46 4.39
CA THR A 68 1.94 -0.59 4.83
C THR A 68 3.31 -0.01 5.12
N TYR A 69 3.99 -0.61 6.09
CA TYR A 69 5.40 -0.35 6.38
C TYR A 69 6.17 -1.62 6.09
N ASN A 70 6.99 -1.61 5.05
CA ASN A 70 7.67 -2.79 4.54
C ASN A 70 9.16 -2.74 4.83
N TYR A 71 9.67 -3.88 5.30
CA TYR A 71 11.09 -4.13 5.48
C TYR A 71 11.64 -4.82 4.25
N ILE A 72 12.76 -4.34 3.70
CA ILE A 72 13.51 -5.10 2.70
C ILE A 72 14.30 -6.17 3.45
N ILE A 73 13.95 -7.42 3.20
CA ILE A 73 14.50 -8.60 3.88
C ILE A 73 15.76 -9.09 3.16
N ALA A 74 15.78 -8.99 1.83
CA ALA A 74 16.91 -9.42 1.02
C ALA A 74 16.94 -8.66 -0.31
N SER A 75 18.14 -8.33 -0.77
CA SER A 75 18.36 -7.71 -2.09
C SER A 75 19.32 -8.55 -2.95
N PRO A 76 18.85 -9.66 -3.53
CA PRO A 76 19.71 -10.57 -4.26
C PRO A 76 20.20 -9.93 -5.58
N ARG A 77 21.50 -10.05 -5.85
CA ARG A 77 22.10 -9.63 -7.12
C ARG A 77 21.93 -10.72 -8.18
N ILE A 78 20.73 -10.79 -8.77
CA ILE A 78 20.40 -11.77 -9.82
C ILE A 78 20.76 -11.24 -11.22
N THR A 79 20.60 -9.94 -11.43
CA THR A 79 20.87 -9.25 -12.71
C THR A 79 21.96 -8.19 -12.54
N SER A 80 22.69 -7.87 -13.61
CA SER A 80 23.69 -6.79 -13.59
C SER A 80 23.05 -5.39 -13.57
N ASP A 81 21.90 -5.23 -14.23
CA ASP A 81 21.35 -3.91 -14.58
C ASP A 81 20.05 -3.61 -13.84
N GLY A 82 20.11 -3.57 -12.51
CA GLY A 82 18.97 -3.26 -11.65
C GLY A 82 19.09 -3.91 -10.26
N THR A 83 18.11 -3.63 -9.41
CA THR A 83 18.12 -4.07 -8.01
C THR A 83 16.85 -4.84 -7.68
N TRP A 84 17.01 -6.07 -7.19
CA TRP A 84 15.90 -6.85 -6.64
C TRP A 84 15.77 -6.54 -5.15
N ASN A 85 14.54 -6.40 -4.65
CA ASN A 85 14.25 -6.34 -3.23
C ASN A 85 13.10 -7.29 -2.90
N LEU A 86 13.31 -8.16 -1.92
CA LEU A 86 12.27 -8.94 -1.28
C LEU A 86 11.83 -8.19 -0.04
N TYR A 87 10.54 -8.00 0.14
CA TYR A 87 10.02 -7.22 1.25
C TYR A 87 8.81 -7.87 1.89
N ALA A 88 8.64 -7.60 3.19
CA ALA A 88 7.40 -7.88 3.88
C ALA A 88 7.15 -6.83 4.97
N GLY A 89 5.87 -6.62 5.29
CA GLY A 89 5.49 -5.55 6.20
C GLY A 89 4.07 -5.69 6.73
N PRO A 90 3.82 -5.24 7.97
CA PRO A 90 2.46 -5.02 8.44
C PRO A 90 1.87 -3.74 7.85
N GLY A 91 0.55 -3.64 7.93
CA GLY A 91 -0.19 -2.45 7.53
C GLY A 91 -1.57 -2.39 8.13
N VAL A 92 -2.30 -1.36 7.73
CA VAL A 92 -3.71 -1.16 8.06
C VAL A 92 -4.48 -0.82 6.81
N THR A 93 -5.75 -1.20 6.78
CA THR A 93 -6.61 -0.92 5.64
C THR A 93 -7.90 -0.28 6.11
N LEU A 94 -8.38 0.67 5.33
CA LEU A 94 -9.68 1.29 5.44
C LEU A 94 -10.41 1.09 4.12
N GLY A 95 -11.73 0.93 4.15
CA GLY A 95 -12.49 0.76 2.93
C GLY A 95 -13.93 1.23 3.05
N THR A 96 -14.57 1.43 1.91
CA THR A 96 -16.00 1.69 1.81
C THR A 96 -16.70 0.42 1.37
N GLY A 97 -17.84 0.11 1.99
CA GLY A 97 -18.58 -1.12 1.74
C GLY A 97 -19.51 -1.03 0.52
N PHE A 98 -19.83 -2.20 -0.02
CA PHE A 98 -20.63 -2.40 -1.23
C PHE A 98 -22.10 -1.96 -1.08
N ASN A 99 -22.72 -1.64 -2.23
CA ASN A 99 -24.16 -1.43 -2.46
C ASN A 99 -24.85 -0.21 -1.83
N SER A 100 -24.23 0.59 -0.94
CA SER A 100 -24.87 1.85 -0.49
C SER A 100 -23.92 2.93 0.06
N PHE A 101 -22.59 2.77 0.01
CA PHE A 101 -21.62 3.66 0.70
C PHE A 101 -21.85 3.86 2.21
N ARG A 102 -22.78 3.10 2.82
CA ARG A 102 -23.19 3.18 4.22
C ARG A 102 -22.44 2.23 5.15
N ALA A 103 -21.40 1.59 4.64
CA ALA A 103 -20.58 0.66 5.40
C ALA A 103 -19.12 1.10 5.34
N PHE A 104 -18.45 1.06 6.48
CA PHE A 104 -17.04 1.37 6.64
C PHE A 104 -16.29 0.11 7.05
N ASN A 105 -15.17 -0.14 6.41
CA ASN A 105 -14.28 -1.24 6.71
C ASN A 105 -13.00 -0.70 7.35
N ILE A 106 -12.55 -1.37 8.40
CA ILE A 106 -11.24 -1.14 9.01
C ILE A 106 -10.62 -2.48 9.36
N GLY A 107 -9.33 -2.61 9.11
CA GLY A 107 -8.61 -3.84 9.38
C GLY A 107 -7.11 -3.67 9.45
N VAL A 108 -6.46 -4.76 9.82
CA VAL A 108 -5.02 -4.92 9.67
C VAL A 108 -4.74 -5.54 8.30
N ALA A 109 -3.61 -5.19 7.72
CA ALA A 109 -3.12 -5.75 6.48
C ALA A 109 -1.71 -6.30 6.71
N ALA A 110 -1.31 -7.22 5.85
CA ALA A 110 0.08 -7.59 5.67
C ALA A 110 0.40 -7.47 4.19
N GLN A 111 1.66 -7.23 3.88
CA GLN A 111 2.16 -7.20 2.52
C GLN A 111 3.43 -8.03 2.45
N VAL A 112 3.55 -8.82 1.40
CA VAL A 112 4.77 -9.58 1.09
C VAL A 112 4.94 -9.58 -0.41
N GLY A 113 6.15 -9.30 -0.88
CA GLY A 113 6.38 -9.16 -2.30
C GLY A 113 7.83 -9.14 -2.70
N VAL A 114 8.01 -9.07 -4.00
CA VAL A 114 9.28 -8.86 -4.66
C VAL A 114 9.15 -7.67 -5.59
N GLU A 115 10.15 -6.80 -5.60
CA GLU A 115 10.27 -5.70 -6.55
C GLU A 115 11.59 -5.76 -7.29
N TYR A 116 11.57 -5.20 -8.50
CA TYR A 116 12.71 -4.99 -9.34
C TYR A 116 12.76 -3.53 -9.78
N ALA A 117 13.78 -2.81 -9.32
CA ALA A 117 14.07 -1.45 -9.70
C ALA A 117 15.06 -1.45 -10.89
N PHE A 118 14.65 -0.85 -11.99
CA PHE A 118 15.48 -0.73 -13.20
C PHE A 118 16.55 0.36 -13.02
N TRP A 119 17.54 0.37 -13.93
CA TRP A 119 18.56 1.41 -14.02
C TRP A 119 18.02 2.77 -14.51
N PHE A 120 16.82 2.77 -15.09
CA PHE A 120 16.03 3.95 -15.44
C PHE A 120 14.84 4.06 -14.48
N PRO A 121 14.08 5.18 -14.41
CA PRO A 121 13.15 5.49 -13.32
C PRO A 121 11.84 4.67 -13.34
N LEU A 122 11.94 3.33 -13.38
CA LEU A 122 10.85 2.38 -13.36
C LEU A 122 11.13 1.31 -12.31
N GLN A 123 10.09 0.92 -11.59
CA GLN A 123 10.08 -0.20 -10.65
C GLN A 123 8.87 -1.06 -10.96
N LEU A 124 9.08 -2.37 -11.01
CA LEU A 124 7.99 -3.35 -11.09
C LEU A 124 7.92 -4.13 -9.78
N SER A 125 6.71 -4.44 -9.30
CA SER A 125 6.54 -5.31 -8.13
C SER A 125 5.46 -6.34 -8.36
N VAL A 126 5.62 -7.47 -7.68
CA VAL A 126 4.57 -8.48 -7.51
C VAL A 126 4.41 -8.72 -6.02
N ASP A 127 3.22 -8.50 -5.49
CA ASP A 127 2.94 -8.65 -4.08
C ASP A 127 1.59 -9.27 -3.75
N LEU A 128 1.54 -9.90 -2.58
CA LEU A 128 0.32 -10.33 -1.90
C LEU A 128 0.03 -9.34 -0.78
N ARG A 129 -1.25 -9.01 -0.61
CA ARG A 129 -1.70 -8.06 0.42
C ARG A 129 -2.96 -8.50 1.14
N PRO A 130 -2.91 -9.62 1.90
CA PRO A 130 -4.05 -10.04 2.69
C PRO A 130 -4.40 -9.00 3.75
N SER A 131 -5.69 -8.88 4.03
CA SER A 131 -6.19 -8.07 5.14
C SER A 131 -7.27 -8.80 5.93
N PHE A 132 -7.42 -8.40 7.19
CA PHE A 132 -8.44 -8.93 8.09
C PHE A 132 -8.99 -7.79 8.90
N GLY A 133 -10.31 -7.70 8.98
CA GLY A 133 -10.93 -6.56 9.61
C GLY A 133 -12.39 -6.77 9.92
N VAL A 134 -13.07 -5.65 10.09
CA VAL A 134 -14.47 -5.60 10.43
C VAL A 134 -15.15 -4.60 9.52
N VAL A 135 -16.43 -4.85 9.24
CA VAL A 135 -17.32 -3.95 8.52
C VAL A 135 -18.34 -3.43 9.52
N ILE A 136 -18.39 -2.11 9.64
CA ILE A 136 -19.30 -1.36 10.49
C ILE A 136 -20.33 -0.67 9.60
N SER A 137 -21.61 -0.91 9.87
CA SER A 137 -22.74 -0.23 9.24
C SER A 137 -23.79 0.09 10.31
N GLU A 138 -24.71 1.01 10.02
CA GLU A 138 -25.71 1.55 10.97
C GLU A 138 -26.30 0.49 11.92
N ASP A 139 -26.66 -0.69 11.41
CA ASP A 139 -27.30 -1.75 12.19
C ASP A 139 -26.49 -3.06 12.29
N ARG A 140 -25.27 -3.13 11.73
CA ARG A 140 -24.54 -4.40 11.64
C ARG A 140 -23.04 -4.26 11.81
N PHE A 141 -22.48 -5.15 12.64
CA PHE A 141 -21.07 -5.46 12.73
C PHE A 141 -20.83 -6.83 12.08
N LYS A 142 -19.91 -6.91 11.13
CA LYS A 142 -19.54 -8.16 10.44
C LYS A 142 -18.03 -8.27 10.33
N TYR A 143 -17.51 -9.49 10.30
CA TYR A 143 -16.11 -9.69 9.92
C TYR A 143 -15.94 -9.35 8.43
N ASP A 144 -14.86 -8.63 8.12
CA ASP A 144 -14.43 -8.44 6.74
C ASP A 144 -13.64 -9.66 6.29
N VAL A 145 -14.25 -10.45 5.42
CA VAL A 145 -13.63 -11.61 4.77
C VAL A 145 -13.05 -11.25 3.41
N ASP A 146 -13.30 -10.04 2.89
CA ASP A 146 -12.84 -9.66 1.54
C ASP A 146 -11.33 -9.40 1.51
N GLY A 147 -10.73 -9.15 2.67
CA GLY A 147 -9.27 -9.09 2.77
C GLY A 147 -8.55 -10.41 2.45
N VAL A 148 -9.27 -11.55 2.39
CA VAL A 148 -8.73 -12.83 1.88
C VAL A 148 -8.40 -12.76 0.38
N PHE A 149 -9.06 -11.90 -0.40
CA PHE A 149 -8.70 -11.71 -1.81
C PHE A 149 -7.31 -11.08 -2.00
N GLY A 150 -6.72 -10.55 -0.93
CA GLY A 150 -5.32 -10.12 -0.93
C GLY A 150 -4.30 -11.25 -1.13
N PHE A 151 -4.73 -12.52 -1.12
CA PHE A 151 -3.89 -13.65 -1.56
C PHE A 151 -3.81 -13.80 -3.09
N ILE A 152 -4.55 -12.99 -3.86
CA ILE A 152 -4.38 -12.89 -5.31
C ILE A 152 -3.18 -11.98 -5.59
N PRO A 153 -2.18 -12.42 -6.39
CA PRO A 153 -1.05 -11.60 -6.77
C PRO A 153 -1.48 -10.28 -7.41
N THR A 154 -0.90 -9.19 -6.93
CA THR A 154 -1.03 -7.86 -7.51
C THR A 154 0.28 -7.49 -8.18
N ILE A 155 0.20 -7.04 -9.43
CA ILE A 155 1.33 -6.56 -10.21
C ILE A 155 1.28 -5.04 -10.21
N SER A 156 2.40 -4.39 -9.93
CA SER A 156 2.50 -2.94 -9.93
C SER A 156 3.63 -2.44 -10.82
N ALA A 157 3.39 -1.31 -11.48
CA ALA A 157 4.41 -0.57 -12.22
C ALA A 157 4.46 0.86 -11.68
N ARG A 158 5.63 1.27 -11.15
CA ARG A 158 5.84 2.56 -10.51
C ARG A 158 6.96 3.35 -11.17
N TYR A 159 6.72 4.63 -11.39
CA TYR A 159 7.73 5.60 -11.79
C TYR A 159 8.47 6.11 -10.55
N VAL A 160 9.81 6.08 -10.58
CA VAL A 160 10.68 6.43 -9.45
C VAL A 160 11.25 7.84 -9.65
N PHE A 161 11.18 8.70 -8.64
CA PHE A 161 11.66 10.09 -8.68
C PHE A 161 12.11 10.63 -7.31
#